data_AF-A0A1A0HCN3-F1
#
_entry.id   AF-A0A1A0HCN3-F1
#
_cell.length_a   1.000
_cell.length_b   1.000
_cell.length_c   1.000
_cell.angle_alpha   90.00
_cell.angle_beta   90.00
_cell.angle_gamma   90.00
#
_symmetry.space_group_name_H-M   'P 1'
#
loop_
_entity.id
_entity.type
_entity.pdbx_description
1 polymer ?
#
loop_
_entity_poly.entity_id
_entity_poly.type
_entity_poly.pdbx_seq_one_letter_code
_entity_poly.pdbx_strand_id
1 'polypeptide(L)'
;MPPKAEITIVKFKRARSTYVISLILNQKKNLTVDHFISSLVHAINSSGGLRLVELIDTEDKVQVAPEDIELAYPRTKDAPYSNEWIPILDDLAIELTVLNDYDIIGFKFTDDADFMIEQPVYEEEAV
;
A
#
# COMPACT_ATOMS: atom_id res chain seq x y z
N MET A 1 -25.67 8.53 -20.59
CA MET A 1 -25.22 7.81 -19.39
C MET A 1 -24.01 8.55 -18.83
N PRO A 2 -23.93 8.82 -17.52
CA PRO A 2 -22.68 9.26 -16.92
C PRO A 2 -21.62 8.16 -17.09
N PRO A 3 -20.32 8.51 -17.20
CA PRO A 3 -19.26 7.51 -17.26
C PRO A 3 -19.31 6.62 -16.02
N LYS A 4 -19.27 5.30 -16.24
CA LYS A 4 -19.26 4.31 -15.16
C LYS A 4 -17.95 4.49 -14.38
N ALA A 5 -18.04 4.60 -13.06
CA ALA A 5 -16.85 4.71 -12.23
C ALA A 5 -15.99 3.45 -12.41
N GLU A 6 -14.75 3.64 -12.84
CA GLU A 6 -13.73 2.60 -12.84
C GLU A 6 -13.22 2.46 -11.41
N ILE A 7 -13.52 1.31 -10.80
CA ILE A 7 -13.07 0.94 -9.47
C ILE A 7 -11.89 -0.01 -9.69
N THR A 8 -10.75 0.32 -9.06
CA THR A 8 -9.55 -0.51 -9.08
C THR A 8 -9.24 -0.95 -7.66
N ILE A 9 -9.04 -2.24 -7.45
CA ILE A 9 -8.65 -2.78 -6.15
C ILE A 9 -7.13 -2.80 -6.07
N VAL A 10 -6.54 -2.18 -5.05
CA VAL A 10 -5.08 -2.09 -4.87
C VAL A 10 -4.68 -2.73 -3.53
N LYS A 11 -3.55 -3.45 -3.53
CA LYS A 11 -2.95 -4.03 -2.32
C LYS A 11 -1.80 -3.15 -1.84
N PHE A 12 -1.99 -2.47 -0.73
CA PHE A 12 -0.92 -1.75 -0.05
C PHE A 12 -0.21 -2.69 0.92
N LYS A 13 1.11 -2.80 0.83
CA LYS A 13 1.91 -3.75 1.62
C LYS A 13 3.07 -3.07 2.33
N ARG A 14 3.30 -3.50 3.58
CA ARG A 14 4.45 -3.15 4.43
C ARG A 14 4.74 -4.32 5.36
N ALA A 15 5.97 -4.80 5.39
CA ALA A 15 6.37 -6.01 6.12
C ALA A 15 5.35 -7.15 5.87
N ARG A 16 4.69 -7.66 6.91
CA ARG A 16 3.61 -8.66 6.78
C ARG A 16 2.20 -8.06 6.65
N SER A 17 2.05 -6.75 6.83
CA SER A 17 0.77 -6.07 6.75
C SER A 17 0.30 -5.90 5.31
N THR A 18 -0.99 -6.16 5.06
CA THR A 18 -1.62 -5.93 3.76
C THR A 18 -2.96 -5.24 3.94
N TYR A 19 -3.14 -4.10 3.27
CA TYR A 19 -4.41 -3.36 3.18
C TYR A 19 -4.94 -3.45 1.75
N VAL A 20 -6.15 -3.98 1.60
CA VAL A 20 -6.80 -4.11 0.28
C VAL A 20 -7.86 -3.02 0.16
N ILE A 21 -7.63 -2.06 -0.74
CA ILE A 21 -8.43 -0.84 -0.84
C ILE A 21 -9.01 -0.73 -2.25
N SER A 22 -10.30 -0.40 -2.34
CA SER A 22 -10.95 -0.09 -3.61
C SER A 22 -10.85 1.40 -3.87
N LEU A 23 -10.19 1.80 -4.96
CA LEU A 23 -10.00 3.18 -5.37
C LEU A 23 -10.86 3.50 -6.59
N ILE A 24 -11.34 4.74 -6.68
CA ILE A 24 -12.13 5.22 -7.82
C ILE A 24 -11.23 6.07 -8.70
N LEU A 25 -10.69 5.49 -9.77
CA LEU A 25 -9.65 6.09 -10.62
C LEU A 25 -10.20 6.74 -11.91
N ASN A 26 -11.52 6.93 -11.96
CA ASN A 26 -12.29 7.35 -13.14
C ASN A 26 -11.95 8.72 -13.75
N GLN A 27 -11.07 9.52 -13.14
CA GLN A 27 -10.68 10.85 -13.60
C GLN A 27 -9.23 11.13 -13.20
N LYS A 28 -8.46 11.83 -14.04
CA LYS A 28 -7.10 12.32 -13.70
C LYS A 28 -7.03 12.99 -12.32
N LYS A 29 -8.13 13.61 -11.88
CA LYS A 29 -8.26 14.25 -10.57
C LYS A 29 -8.01 13.30 -9.38
N ASN A 30 -8.23 12.00 -9.54
CA ASN A 30 -8.06 11.00 -8.47
C ASN A 30 -6.78 10.16 -8.67
N LEU A 31 -6.01 10.39 -9.73
CA LEU A 31 -4.70 9.77 -9.96
C LEU A 31 -3.61 10.62 -9.29
N THR A 32 -3.77 10.89 -8.00
CA THR A 32 -2.83 11.72 -7.22
C THR A 32 -2.27 10.94 -6.05
N VAL A 33 -1.03 11.28 -5.66
CA VAL A 33 -0.35 10.67 -4.52
C VAL A 33 -1.17 10.88 -3.25
N ASP A 34 -1.70 12.08 -3.08
CA ASP A 34 -2.58 12.44 -1.96
C ASP A 34 -3.82 11.54 -1.87
N HIS A 35 -4.48 11.21 -3.00
CA HIS A 35 -5.65 10.34 -2.98
C HIS A 35 -5.30 8.93 -2.48
N PHE A 36 -4.16 8.39 -2.92
CA PHE A 36 -3.70 7.06 -2.53
C PHE A 36 -3.29 7.04 -1.05
N ILE A 37 -2.49 8.02 -0.61
CA ILE A 37 -2.06 8.15 0.78
C ILE A 37 -3.28 8.36 1.69
N SER A 38 -4.16 9.31 1.39
CA SER A 38 -5.35 9.58 2.21
C SER A 38 -6.24 8.34 2.34
N SER A 39 -6.40 7.58 1.26
CA SER A 39 -7.19 6.33 1.28
C SER A 39 -6.52 5.25 2.15
N LEU A 40 -5.20 5.12 2.06
CA LEU A 40 -4.42 4.18 2.88
C LEU A 40 -4.45 4.57 4.37
N VAL A 41 -4.19 5.84 4.69
CA VAL A 41 -4.25 6.39 6.06
C VAL A 41 -5.63 6.14 6.67
N HIS A 42 -6.70 6.41 5.91
CA HIS A 42 -8.05 6.15 6.36
C HIS A 42 -8.27 4.66 6.67
N ALA A 43 -7.82 3.76 5.80
CA ALA A 43 -7.94 2.31 5.99
C ALA A 43 -7.14 1.83 7.22
N ILE A 44 -5.89 2.29 7.38
CA ILE A 44 -5.04 1.98 8.53
C ILE A 44 -5.73 2.41 9.83
N ASN A 45 -6.10 3.69 9.94
CA ASN A 45 -6.64 4.26 11.17
C ASN A 45 -8.01 3.64 11.51
N SER A 46 -8.84 3.37 10.51
CA SER A 46 -10.14 2.71 10.69
C SER A 46 -10.02 1.23 11.08
N SER A 47 -8.88 0.60 10.82
CA SER A 47 -8.55 -0.77 11.28
C SER A 47 -7.93 -0.83 12.70
N GLY A 48 -7.84 0.33 13.36
CA GLY A 48 -7.27 0.48 14.70
C GLY A 48 -5.82 0.97 14.72
N GLY A 49 -5.24 1.35 13.59
CA GLY A 49 -3.87 1.89 13.47
C GLY A 49 -2.85 0.93 12.87
N LEU A 50 -1.64 1.43 12.64
CA LEU A 50 -0.51 0.69 12.07
C LEU A 50 0.27 -0.03 13.17
N ARG A 51 0.64 -1.29 12.92
CA ARG A 51 1.53 -2.05 13.80
C ARG A 51 3.00 -1.76 13.43
N LEU A 52 3.76 -1.17 14.33
CA LEU A 52 5.16 -0.80 14.08
C LEU A 52 6.15 -1.92 14.38
N VAL A 53 5.87 -2.79 15.36
CA VAL A 53 6.75 -3.87 15.79
C VAL A 53 6.04 -5.23 15.61
N GLU A 54 6.65 -6.14 14.86
CA GLU A 54 6.11 -7.49 14.65
C GLU A 54 6.50 -8.48 15.77
N LEU A 55 7.41 -8.08 16.67
CA LEU A 55 7.87 -8.86 17.81
C LEU A 55 7.20 -8.39 19.11
N ILE A 56 6.50 -9.32 19.76
CA ILE A 56 5.89 -9.25 21.11
C ILE A 56 4.48 -8.63 21.11
N ASP A 57 3.62 -9.20 21.95
CA ASP A 57 2.19 -8.90 22.23
C ASP A 57 1.91 -7.46 22.72
N THR A 58 2.54 -6.44 22.15
CA THR A 58 2.13 -5.06 22.37
C THR A 58 1.06 -4.69 21.35
N GLU A 59 -0.16 -4.43 21.84
CA GLU A 59 -1.27 -3.87 21.05
C GLU A 59 -1.04 -2.41 20.65
N ASP A 60 0.22 -1.94 20.65
CA ASP A 60 0.60 -0.57 20.35
C ASP A 60 0.49 -0.31 18.85
N LYS A 61 -0.76 -0.10 18.41
CA LYS A 61 -1.09 0.41 17.09
C LYS A 61 -1.06 1.93 17.13
N VAL A 62 -0.35 2.50 16.18
CA VAL A 62 -0.18 3.95 16.07
C VAL A 62 -1.11 4.49 14.98
N GLN A 63 -1.79 5.59 15.28
CA GLN A 63 -2.53 6.33 14.26
C GLN A 63 -1.53 7.02 13.35
N VAL A 64 -1.72 6.91 12.04
CA VAL A 64 -0.81 7.47 11.04
C VAL A 64 -1.38 8.75 10.44
N ALA A 65 -0.51 9.70 10.10
CA ALA A 65 -0.86 10.88 9.31
C ALA A 65 -0.37 10.70 7.85
N PRO A 66 -0.92 11.47 6.89
CA PRO A 66 -0.47 11.43 5.50
C PRO A 66 1.04 11.68 5.32
N GLU A 67 1.60 12.61 6.09
CA GLU A 67 3.03 12.95 6.09
C GLU A 67 3.94 11.81 6.59
N ASP A 68 3.37 10.81 7.26
CA ASP A 68 4.13 9.67 7.77
C ASP A 68 4.29 8.54 6.76
N ILE A 69 3.64 8.65 5.60
CA ILE A 69 3.52 7.56 4.62
C ILE A 69 4.19 7.94 3.31
N GLU A 70 5.09 7.07 2.87
CA GLU A 70 5.63 7.11 1.51
C GLU A 70 5.18 5.85 0.74
N LEU A 71 5.02 5.99 -0.58
CA LEU A 71 4.56 4.90 -1.45
C LEU A 71 5.63 4.54 -2.50
N ALA A 72 5.63 3.28 -2.94
CA ALA A 72 6.49 2.80 -4.00
C ALA A 72 5.83 1.72 -4.85
N TYR A 73 6.17 1.67 -6.13
CA TYR A 73 5.86 0.55 -7.01
C TYR A 73 6.97 -0.51 -6.94
N PRO A 74 6.65 -1.80 -7.04
CA PRO A 74 7.69 -2.80 -7.25
C PRO A 74 8.31 -2.58 -8.63
N ARG A 75 9.65 -2.71 -8.74
CA ARG A 75 10.35 -2.61 -10.02
C ARG A 75 9.80 -3.60 -11.05
N THR A 76 9.41 -4.79 -10.57
CA THR A 76 8.78 -5.85 -11.37
C THR A 76 7.54 -6.37 -10.66
N LYS A 77 6.39 -6.33 -11.33
CA LYS A 77 5.10 -6.79 -10.77
C LYS A 77 5.09 -8.28 -10.40
N ASP A 78 5.91 -9.09 -11.09
CA ASP A 78 5.98 -10.54 -10.87
C ASP A 78 6.82 -10.94 -9.65
N ALA A 79 7.66 -10.04 -9.13
CA ALA A 79 8.57 -10.32 -8.03
C ALA A 79 8.57 -9.20 -6.97
N PRO A 80 7.42 -8.86 -6.36
CA PRO A 80 7.33 -7.78 -5.37
C PRO A 80 8.13 -8.09 -4.08
N TYR A 81 8.36 -9.37 -3.78
CA TYR A 81 9.15 -9.83 -2.63
C TYR A 81 10.67 -9.76 -2.84
N SER A 82 11.12 -9.39 -4.04
CA SER A 82 12.54 -9.05 -4.28
C SER A 82 12.96 -7.77 -3.55
N ASN A 83 11.98 -6.99 -3.08
CA ASN A 83 12.16 -5.72 -2.39
C ASN A 83 12.93 -4.67 -3.21
N GLU A 84 12.78 -4.74 -4.53
CA GLU A 84 13.22 -3.70 -5.44
C GLU A 84 12.08 -2.72 -5.68
N TRP A 85 12.18 -1.52 -5.10
CA TRP A 85 11.09 -0.54 -5.08
C TRP A 85 11.47 0.74 -5.84
N ILE A 86 10.47 1.33 -6.51
CA ILE A 86 10.55 2.61 -7.20
C ILE A 86 9.64 3.59 -6.45
N PRO A 87 10.19 4.57 -5.72
CA PRO A 87 9.38 5.55 -4.99
C PRO A 87 8.43 6.33 -5.89
N ILE A 88 7.21 6.55 -5.42
CA ILE A 88 6.21 7.40 -6.07
C ILE A 88 6.40 8.82 -5.54
N LEU A 89 7.09 9.65 -6.31
CA LEU A 89 7.48 10.99 -5.88
C LEU A 89 6.46 12.08 -6.23
N ASP A 90 5.62 11.82 -7.23
CA ASP A 90 4.65 12.79 -7.75
C ASP A 90 3.46 12.10 -8.44
N ASP A 91 2.46 12.92 -8.78
CA ASP A 91 1.24 12.47 -9.45
C ASP A 91 1.53 11.93 -10.87
N LEU A 92 2.60 12.41 -11.52
CA LEU A 92 2.98 11.94 -12.85
C LEU A 92 3.41 10.47 -12.82
N ALA A 93 4.11 10.04 -11.77
CA ALA A 93 4.46 8.63 -11.57
C ALA A 93 3.22 7.72 -11.47
N ILE A 94 2.13 8.21 -10.87
CA ILE A 94 0.86 7.48 -10.80
C ILE A 94 0.17 7.47 -12.16
N GLU A 95 0.07 8.62 -12.83
CA GLU A 95 -0.57 8.72 -14.15
C GLU A 95 0.10 7.85 -15.22
N LEU A 96 1.43 7.71 -15.17
CA LEU A 96 2.19 6.90 -16.13
C LEU A 96 2.10 5.39 -15.84
N THR A 97 1.67 5.01 -14.63
CA THR A 97 1.58 3.62 -14.22
C THR A 97 0.19 3.07 -14.51
N VAL A 98 0.12 2.05 -15.37
CA VAL A 98 -1.14 1.31 -15.57
C VAL A 98 -1.37 0.39 -14.36
N LEU A 99 -2.28 0.80 -13.49
CA LEU A 99 -2.74 0.03 -12.34
C LEU A 99 -3.84 -0.94 -12.75
N ASN A 100 -3.65 -2.22 -12.42
CA ASN A 100 -4.64 -3.27 -12.56
C ASN A 100 -5.19 -3.67 -11.19
N ASP A 101 -6.31 -4.39 -11.20
CA ASP A 101 -6.83 -4.99 -9.98
C ASP A 101 -5.80 -5.92 -9.33
N TYR A 102 -5.70 -5.77 -8.01
CA TYR A 102 -4.78 -6.45 -7.11
C TYR A 102 -3.30 -6.15 -7.31
N ASP A 103 -2.96 -5.11 -8.08
CA ASP A 103 -1.59 -4.58 -8.13
C ASP A 103 -1.11 -4.22 -6.71
N ILE A 104 0.19 -4.41 -6.49
CA ILE A 104 0.83 -4.16 -5.21
C ILE A 104 1.51 -2.79 -5.23
N ILE A 105 1.23 -2.01 -4.20
CA ILE A 105 1.96 -0.79 -3.85
C ILE A 105 2.62 -1.04 -2.50
N GLY A 106 3.94 -0.85 -2.44
CA GLY A 106 4.67 -0.82 -1.19
C GLY A 106 4.41 0.49 -0.48
N PHE A 107 4.25 0.46 0.83
CA PHE A 107 4.30 1.67 1.64
C PHE A 107 5.32 1.50 2.76
N LYS A 108 5.89 2.62 3.20
CA LYS A 108 6.76 2.66 4.37
C LYS A 108 6.29 3.77 5.30
N PHE A 109 6.47 3.55 6.59
CA PHE A 109 6.28 4.54 7.65
C PHE A 109 7.59 5.30 7.87
N THR A 110 7.54 6.48 8.47
CA THR A 110 8.71 7.33 8.73
C THR A 110 9.85 6.65 9.50
N ASP A 111 9.53 5.67 10.35
CA ASP A 111 10.52 4.88 11.10
C ASP A 111 11.16 3.75 10.26
N ASP A 112 10.65 3.46 9.06
CA ASP A 112 11.20 2.43 8.19
C ASP A 112 12.37 2.98 7.37
N ALA A 113 13.50 2.28 7.40
CA ALA A 113 14.66 2.62 6.57
C ALA A 113 14.37 2.46 5.06
N ASP A 114 13.72 1.36 4.70
CA ASP A 114 13.47 0.96 3.32
C ASP A 114 12.06 0.39 3.14
N PHE A 115 11.57 0.40 1.90
CA PHE A 115 10.39 -0.36 1.51
C PHE A 115 10.71 -1.85 1.62
N MET A 116 10.03 -2.55 2.52
CA MET A 116 10.22 -3.98 2.73
C MET A 116 8.87 -4.66 2.86
N ILE A 117 8.67 -5.75 2.12
CA ILE A 117 7.56 -6.67 2.30
C ILE A 117 8.11 -8.08 2.52
N GLU A 118 7.42 -8.83 3.36
CA GLU A 118 7.77 -10.22 3.66
C GLU A 118 6.79 -11.18 2.99
N GLN A 119 7.33 -12.29 2.47
CA GLN A 119 6.48 -13.37 2.00
C GLN A 119 5.85 -14.07 3.22
N PRO A 120 4.53 -14.27 3.25
CA PRO A 120 3.92 -15.09 4.29
C PRO A 120 4.50 -16.50 4.19
N VAL A 121 5.17 -16.94 5.26
CA VAL A 121 5.61 -18.33 5.40
C VAL A 121 4.38 -19.12 5.82
N TYR A 122 3.82 -19.89 4.88
CA TYR A 122 2.83 -20.90 5.23
C TYR A 122 3.60 -22.11 5.75
N GLU A 123 3.58 -22.32 7.06
CA GLU A 123 3.92 -23.65 7.59
C GLU A 123 2.80 -24.57 7.10
N GLU A 124 3.11 -25.47 6.16
CA GLU A 124 2.27 -26.63 5.92
C GLU A 124 2.24 -27.39 7.25
N GLU A 125 1.13 -27.28 8.00
CA GLU A 125 0.83 -28.23 9.07
C GLU A 125 0.85 -29.62 8.43
N ALA A 126 1.96 -30.34 8.62
CA ALA A 126 2.05 -31.74 8.26
C ALA A 126 1.04 -32.49 9.15
N VAL A 127 -0.13 -32.77 8.58
CA VAL A 127 -1.17 -33.61 9.16
C VAL A 127 -0.71 -35.07 9.19
#